data_AF-A0A811NYV7-F1
#
_entry.id   AF-A0A811NYV7-F1
#
_cell.length_a   1.000
_cell.length_b   1.000
_cell.length_c   1.000
_cell.angle_alpha   90.00
_cell.angle_beta   90.00
_cell.angle_gamma   90.00
#
_symmetry.space_group_name_H-M   'P 1'
#
loop_
_entity.id
_entity.type
_entity.pdbx_description
1 polymer ?
#
loop_
_entity_poly.entity_id
_entity_poly.type
_entity_poly.pdbx_seq_one_letter_code
_entity_poly.pdbx_strand_id
1 'polypeptide(L)'
;MSGVYEGYPTRHIWYEPINSLIKKFLTEGRAEVTDEFKDGNPRWVRATVNLDDHIVIPGLDPDAVAADPDQAVEDYVASLSRLPMDRSRPLWEFHFLDFPTSVAAATVAVRVQHSLADGMSLLTLLMACTRRAADPTRLPAMPPPPARSGPVFARPRPPASAGALPFALWLWSYVVLAWHTVEDVVAFVALILFVRKRPPPPQTLRAYDPQPR
;
A
#
# COMPACT_ATOMS: atom_id res chain seq x y z
N MET A 1 -16.58 -31.47 -24.30
CA MET A 1 -16.77 -30.02 -24.09
C MET A 1 -15.45 -29.46 -23.61
N SER A 2 -14.60 -29.14 -24.58
CA SER A 2 -13.33 -28.45 -24.42
C SER A 2 -13.55 -26.96 -24.63
N GLY A 3 -12.88 -26.12 -23.86
CA GLY A 3 -12.76 -24.70 -24.18
C GLY A 3 -13.11 -23.77 -23.03
N VAL A 4 -12.17 -23.60 -22.11
CA VAL A 4 -11.84 -22.32 -21.46
C VAL A 4 -10.35 -22.44 -21.12
N TYR A 5 -9.55 -21.38 -21.29
CA TYR A 5 -8.11 -21.28 -20.97
C TYR A 5 -7.08 -21.64 -22.07
N GLU A 6 -7.46 -21.65 -23.34
CA GLU A 6 -6.49 -21.55 -24.44
C GLU A 6 -6.59 -20.14 -25.05
N GLY A 7 -5.64 -19.26 -24.71
CA GLY A 7 -5.49 -17.95 -25.36
C GLY A 7 -5.65 -16.73 -24.45
N TYR A 8 -4.68 -16.48 -23.56
CA TYR A 8 -4.35 -15.12 -23.15
C TYR A 8 -2.93 -14.79 -23.62
N PRO A 9 -2.74 -13.88 -24.60
CA PRO A 9 -1.42 -13.48 -25.06
C PRO A 9 -0.87 -12.38 -24.15
N THR A 10 -0.82 -12.56 -22.83
CA THR A 10 -0.59 -11.43 -21.90
C THR A 10 0.79 -11.37 -21.28
N ARG A 11 1.56 -12.48 -21.24
CA ARG A 11 2.89 -12.45 -20.60
C ARG A 11 3.79 -11.36 -21.19
N HIS A 12 3.89 -11.23 -22.52
CA HIS A 12 4.80 -10.25 -23.13
C HIS A 12 4.31 -8.79 -23.12
N ILE A 13 2.99 -8.56 -23.12
CA ILE A 13 2.43 -7.20 -23.27
C ILE A 13 2.63 -6.38 -21.99
N TRP A 14 2.61 -7.06 -20.84
CA TRP A 14 2.75 -6.43 -19.52
C TRP A 14 4.17 -6.55 -18.96
N TYR A 15 4.92 -7.63 -19.25
CA TYR A 15 6.26 -7.83 -18.68
C TYR A 15 7.22 -6.69 -19.01
N GLU A 16 7.30 -6.26 -20.25
CA GLU A 16 8.30 -5.27 -20.69
C GLU A 16 8.06 -3.89 -20.04
N PRO A 17 6.84 -3.30 -20.08
CA PRO A 17 6.55 -2.04 -19.39
C PRO A 17 6.75 -2.13 -17.88
N ILE A 18 6.33 -3.23 -17.26
CA ILE A 18 6.41 -3.45 -15.82
C ILE A 18 7.87 -3.65 -15.39
N ASN A 19 8.62 -4.47 -16.10
CA ASN A 19 10.04 -4.69 -15.84
C ASN A 19 10.83 -3.39 -16.05
N SER A 20 10.47 -2.57 -17.04
CA SER A 20 11.03 -1.22 -17.22
C SER A 20 10.68 -0.29 -16.04
N LEU A 21 9.44 -0.34 -15.55
CA LEU A 21 8.97 0.43 -14.39
C LEU A 21 9.70 0.03 -13.11
N ILE A 22 9.81 -1.28 -12.85
CA ILE A 22 10.53 -1.84 -11.70
C ILE A 22 12.03 -1.52 -11.80
N LYS A 23 12.65 -1.69 -12.97
CA LYS A 23 14.05 -1.31 -13.17
C LYS A 23 14.28 0.17 -12.90
N LYS A 24 13.40 1.08 -13.36
CA LYS A 24 13.50 2.50 -13.02
C LYS A 24 13.36 2.75 -11.51
N PHE A 25 12.34 2.17 -10.89
CA PHE A 25 12.09 2.26 -9.46
C PHE A 25 13.33 1.87 -8.62
N LEU A 26 14.07 0.86 -9.07
CA LEU A 26 15.22 0.28 -8.34
C LEU A 26 16.59 0.81 -8.76
N THR A 27 16.71 1.37 -9.97
CA THR A 27 17.94 2.03 -10.40
C THR A 27 18.02 3.43 -9.81
N GLU A 28 16.88 4.10 -9.65
CA GLU A 28 16.76 5.42 -9.01
C GLU A 28 16.61 5.31 -7.48
N GLY A 29 15.87 4.31 -6.98
CA GLY A 29 15.80 3.97 -5.56
C GLY A 29 16.96 3.06 -5.16
N ARG A 30 17.96 3.58 -4.44
CA ARG A 30 19.04 2.75 -3.89
C ARG A 30 18.44 1.62 -3.06
N ALA A 31 18.50 0.39 -3.57
CA ALA A 31 18.13 -0.78 -2.79
C ALA A 31 19.22 -1.02 -1.74
N GLU A 32 18.89 -0.67 -0.52
CA GLU A 32 19.75 -0.83 0.64
C GLU A 32 19.15 -1.94 1.52
N VAL A 33 20.00 -2.83 2.01
CA VAL A 33 19.65 -3.87 2.98
C VAL A 33 20.26 -3.49 4.32
N THR A 34 19.53 -3.72 5.40
CA THR A 34 20.07 -3.59 6.75
C THR A 34 20.97 -4.79 7.02
N ASP A 35 22.27 -4.56 7.05
CA ASP A 35 23.24 -5.58 7.46
C ASP A 35 23.18 -5.69 8.99
N GLU A 36 22.57 -6.76 9.48
CA GLU A 36 22.71 -7.15 10.87
C GLU A 36 24.15 -7.68 11.03
N PHE A 37 24.91 -7.11 11.96
CA PHE A 37 26.23 -7.59 12.43
C PHE A 37 27.50 -7.06 11.74
N LYS A 38 27.72 -5.74 11.86
CA LYS A 38 29.05 -5.23 12.29
C LYS A 38 28.84 -4.23 13.44
N ASP A 39 29.35 -4.55 14.62
CA ASP A 39 29.39 -3.66 15.80
C ASP A 39 28.04 -3.30 16.47
N GLY A 40 26.96 -4.05 16.20
CA GLY A 40 25.66 -3.86 16.89
C GLY A 40 24.84 -2.66 16.42
N ASN A 41 25.25 -1.98 15.34
CA ASN A 41 24.53 -0.83 14.79
C ASN A 41 24.00 -1.17 13.38
N PRO A 42 22.69 -1.02 13.10
CA PRO A 42 22.13 -1.31 11.79
C PRO A 42 22.72 -0.34 10.75
N ARG A 43 23.33 -0.87 9.70
CA ARG A 43 23.88 -0.09 8.59
C ARG A 43 23.18 -0.45 7.29
N TRP A 44 22.89 0.55 6.48
CA TRP A 44 22.41 0.38 5.13
C TRP A 44 23.59 0.00 4.23
N VAL A 45 23.52 -1.19 3.64
CA VAL A 45 24.51 -1.68 2.68
C VAL A 45 23.84 -1.81 1.32
N ARG A 46 24.55 -1.39 0.28
CA ARG A 46 24.10 -1.54 -1.09
C ARG A 46 24.02 -3.02 -1.43
N ALA A 47 22.82 -3.51 -1.68
CA ALA A 47 22.60 -4.91 -2.06
C ALA A 47 22.54 -5.06 -3.58
N THR A 48 23.05 -6.18 -4.09
CA THR A 48 22.79 -6.58 -5.47
C THR A 48 21.36 -7.10 -5.52
N VAL A 49 20.47 -6.36 -6.19
CA VAL A 49 19.07 -6.72 -6.30
C VAL A 49 18.89 -7.74 -7.41
N ASN A 50 18.33 -8.89 -7.08
CA ASN A 50 17.77 -9.80 -8.06
C ASN A 50 16.28 -9.52 -8.22
N LEU A 51 15.87 -8.99 -9.39
CA LEU A 51 14.50 -8.56 -9.65
C LEU A 51 13.48 -9.68 -9.51
N ASP A 52 13.86 -10.90 -9.91
CA ASP A 52 12.98 -12.06 -9.92
C ASP A 52 12.58 -12.48 -8.49
N ASP A 53 13.42 -12.20 -7.49
CA ASP A 53 13.15 -12.53 -6.09
C ASP A 53 12.12 -11.59 -5.43
N HIS A 54 11.80 -10.48 -6.10
CA HIS A 54 10.84 -9.47 -5.63
C HIS A 54 9.56 -9.43 -6.46
N ILE A 55 9.46 -10.22 -7.54
CA ILE A 55 8.25 -10.37 -8.36
C ILE A 55 7.55 -11.65 -7.94
N VAL A 56 6.40 -11.51 -7.29
CA VAL A 56 5.58 -12.63 -6.83
C VAL A 56 4.32 -12.71 -7.68
N ILE A 57 4.09 -13.85 -8.32
CA ILE A 57 2.82 -14.16 -8.98
C ILE A 57 2.10 -15.16 -8.08
N PRO A 58 1.15 -14.72 -7.22
CA PRO A 58 0.42 -15.62 -6.36
C PRO A 58 -0.48 -16.57 -7.15
N GLY A 59 -0.44 -17.85 -6.81
CA GLY A 59 -1.47 -18.80 -7.20
C GLY A 59 -2.69 -18.64 -6.30
N LEU A 60 -3.67 -17.85 -6.72
CA LEU A 60 -4.97 -17.76 -6.05
C LEU A 60 -5.86 -18.93 -6.46
N ASP A 61 -6.81 -19.28 -5.58
CA ASP A 61 -7.82 -20.29 -5.85
C ASP A 61 -8.71 -19.83 -7.03
N PRO A 62 -8.69 -20.54 -8.17
CA PRO A 62 -9.46 -20.16 -9.35
C PRO A 62 -10.96 -20.07 -9.08
N ASP A 63 -11.49 -20.92 -8.19
CA ASP A 63 -12.92 -20.95 -7.87
C ASP A 63 -13.33 -19.72 -7.05
N ALA A 64 -12.45 -19.26 -6.15
CA ALA A 64 -12.65 -18.03 -5.38
C ALA A 64 -12.57 -16.78 -6.27
N VAL A 65 -11.60 -16.74 -7.20
CA VAL A 65 -11.45 -15.63 -8.16
C VAL A 65 -12.64 -15.57 -9.12
N ALA A 66 -13.16 -16.72 -9.57
CA ALA A 66 -14.32 -16.77 -10.45
C ALA A 66 -15.63 -16.36 -9.73
N ALA A 67 -15.73 -16.62 -8.42
CA ALA A 67 -16.88 -16.24 -7.61
C ALA A 67 -16.94 -14.73 -7.35
N ASP A 68 -15.82 -14.14 -6.93
CA ASP A 68 -15.69 -12.70 -6.70
C ASP A 68 -14.22 -12.26 -6.86
N PRO A 69 -13.84 -11.71 -8.03
CA PRO A 69 -12.46 -11.30 -8.28
C PRO A 69 -12.04 -10.08 -7.46
N ASP A 70 -12.97 -9.17 -7.13
CA ASP A 70 -12.66 -7.99 -6.33
C ASP A 70 -12.35 -8.40 -4.88
N GLN A 71 -13.18 -9.28 -4.30
CA GLN A 71 -12.97 -9.81 -2.96
C GLN A 71 -11.68 -10.65 -2.86
N ALA A 72 -11.35 -11.42 -3.90
CA ALA A 72 -10.12 -12.20 -3.95
C ALA A 72 -8.86 -11.32 -3.88
N VAL A 73 -8.88 -10.16 -4.55
CA VAL A 73 -7.80 -9.16 -4.44
C VAL A 73 -7.72 -8.60 -3.03
N GLU A 74 -8.85 -8.18 -2.45
CA GLU A 74 -8.88 -7.60 -1.11
C GLU A 74 -8.40 -8.58 -0.03
N ASP A 75 -8.85 -9.84 -0.09
CA ASP A 75 -8.40 -10.87 0.85
C ASP A 75 -6.91 -11.18 0.71
N TYR A 76 -6.40 -11.18 -0.53
CA TYR A 76 -4.98 -11.36 -0.79
C TYR A 76 -4.15 -10.19 -0.22
N VAL A 77 -4.53 -8.95 -0.52
CA VAL A 77 -3.85 -7.75 0.01
C VAL A 77 -3.93 -7.71 1.54
N ALA A 78 -5.07 -8.08 2.12
CA ALA A 78 -5.23 -8.19 3.56
C ALA A 78 -4.30 -9.26 4.16
N SER A 79 -4.08 -10.39 3.47
CA SER A 79 -3.13 -11.42 3.90
C SER A 79 -1.68 -10.92 3.91
N LEU A 80 -1.30 -10.10 2.92
CA LEU A 80 0.05 -9.51 2.83
C LEU A 80 0.38 -8.66 4.05
N SER A 81 -0.61 -7.96 4.62
CA SER A 81 -0.42 -7.15 5.83
C SER A 81 -0.01 -7.95 7.08
N ARG A 82 -0.25 -9.27 7.08
CA ARG A 82 -0.04 -10.16 8.24
C ARG A 82 1.24 -10.98 8.17
N LEU A 83 1.85 -11.13 7.00
CA LEU A 83 3.03 -11.96 6.79
C LEU A 83 4.32 -11.19 7.11
N PRO A 84 5.32 -11.73 7.81
CA PRO A 84 6.61 -11.05 7.97
C PRO A 84 7.36 -10.96 6.64
N MET A 85 8.06 -9.85 6.38
CA MET A 85 9.00 -9.75 5.24
C MET A 85 10.37 -10.32 5.64
N ASP A 86 11.01 -10.99 4.69
CA ASP A 86 12.39 -11.44 4.84
C ASP A 86 13.34 -10.23 4.84
N ARG A 87 14.12 -10.08 5.93
CA ARG A 87 15.06 -8.97 6.12
C ARG A 87 16.43 -9.20 5.47
N SER A 88 16.69 -10.40 4.96
CA SER A 88 17.92 -10.72 4.22
C SER A 88 17.96 -10.10 2.83
N ARG A 89 16.81 -9.60 2.35
CA ARG A 89 16.62 -8.97 1.04
C ARG A 89 16.05 -7.56 1.17
N PRO A 90 16.18 -6.72 0.13
CA PRO A 90 15.55 -5.41 0.11
C PRO A 90 14.05 -5.49 0.43
N LEU A 91 13.57 -4.64 1.32
CA LEU A 91 12.25 -4.76 1.95
C LEU A 91 11.13 -4.19 1.07
N TRP A 92 11.03 -4.68 -0.16
CA TRP A 92 9.96 -4.37 -1.11
C TRP A 92 9.63 -5.60 -1.97
N GLU A 93 8.36 -5.77 -2.31
CA GLU A 93 7.83 -6.88 -3.11
C GLU A 93 6.71 -6.38 -4.03
N PHE A 94 6.68 -6.87 -5.27
CA PHE A 94 5.63 -6.61 -6.25
C PHE A 94 4.83 -7.90 -6.47
N HIS A 95 3.53 -7.84 -6.23
CA HIS A 95 2.62 -8.96 -6.39
C HIS A 95 1.70 -8.73 -7.59
N PHE A 96 1.77 -9.62 -8.59
CA PHE A 96 1.01 -9.49 -9.84
C PHE A 96 -0.20 -10.40 -9.85
N LEU A 97 -1.39 -9.79 -9.90
CA LEU A 97 -2.68 -10.45 -9.94
C LEU A 97 -3.20 -10.33 -11.38
N ASP A 98 -2.82 -11.31 -12.22
CA ASP A 98 -3.12 -11.35 -13.65
C ASP A 98 -4.52 -11.93 -13.93
N PHE A 99 -5.54 -11.29 -13.38
CA PHE A 99 -6.95 -11.58 -13.66
C PHE A 99 -7.78 -10.29 -13.64
N PRO A 100 -8.84 -10.21 -14.46
CA PRO A 100 -9.68 -9.02 -14.52
C PRO A 100 -10.55 -8.86 -13.28
N THR A 101 -10.62 -7.64 -12.77
CA THR A 101 -11.51 -7.17 -11.71
C THR A 101 -12.59 -6.26 -12.28
N SER A 102 -13.52 -5.76 -11.47
CA SER A 102 -14.59 -4.88 -11.97
C SER A 102 -14.08 -3.55 -12.54
N VAL A 103 -12.88 -3.12 -12.12
CA VAL A 103 -12.30 -1.81 -12.45
C VAL A 103 -10.98 -1.89 -13.24
N ALA A 104 -10.33 -3.05 -13.31
CA ALA A 104 -9.02 -3.20 -13.94
C ALA A 104 -8.87 -4.55 -14.66
N ALA A 105 -8.08 -4.56 -15.74
CA ALA A 105 -7.75 -5.79 -16.46
C ALA A 105 -6.74 -6.69 -15.71
N ALA A 106 -5.95 -6.08 -14.80
CA ALA A 106 -5.00 -6.75 -13.92
C ALA A 106 -4.71 -5.82 -12.74
N THR A 107 -4.34 -6.40 -11.59
CA THR A 107 -4.01 -5.65 -10.37
C THR A 107 -2.56 -5.91 -9.96
N VAL A 108 -1.88 -4.86 -9.49
CA VAL A 108 -0.52 -4.99 -8.92
C VAL A 108 -0.57 -4.51 -7.48
N ALA A 109 -0.29 -5.40 -6.53
CA ALA A 109 -0.14 -5.04 -5.13
C ALA A 109 1.35 -4.83 -4.83
N VAL A 110 1.69 -3.65 -4.31
CA VAL A 110 3.07 -3.29 -3.96
C VAL A 110 3.20 -3.25 -2.45
N ARG A 111 4.17 -3.99 -1.94
CA ARG A 111 4.46 -4.06 -0.51
C ARG A 111 5.84 -3.46 -0.25
N VAL A 112 5.91 -2.45 0.61
CA VAL A 112 7.17 -1.77 0.96
C VAL A 112 7.23 -1.56 2.47
N GLN A 113 8.38 -1.82 3.09
CA GLN A 113 8.56 -1.54 4.51
C GLN A 113 8.78 -0.04 4.75
N HIS A 114 8.14 0.48 5.80
CA HIS A 114 8.11 1.91 6.17
C HIS A 114 9.50 2.53 6.46
N SER A 115 10.53 1.71 6.65
CA SER A 115 11.92 2.16 6.80
C SER A 115 12.59 2.54 5.47
N LEU A 116 12.02 2.12 4.32
CA LEU A 116 12.59 2.34 2.99
C LEU A 116 12.16 3.68 2.39
N ALA A 117 10.90 4.07 2.59
CA ALA A 117 10.33 5.31 2.06
C ALA A 117 9.15 5.78 2.92
N ASP A 118 8.92 7.09 2.98
CA ASP A 118 7.65 7.64 3.46
C ASP A 118 6.58 7.50 2.35
N GLY A 119 5.30 7.49 2.75
CA GLY A 119 4.20 7.27 1.80
C GLY A 119 4.17 8.27 0.64
N MET A 120 4.66 9.50 0.88
CA MET A 120 4.76 10.52 -0.15
C MET A 120 5.90 10.26 -1.15
N SER A 121 7.12 9.91 -0.70
CA SER A 121 8.20 9.59 -1.65
C SER A 121 7.88 8.34 -2.46
N LEU A 122 7.22 7.34 -1.85
CA LEU A 122 6.78 6.15 -2.58
C LEU A 122 5.76 6.50 -3.68
N LEU A 123 4.78 7.33 -3.36
CA LEU A 123 3.78 7.79 -4.34
C LEU A 123 4.42 8.65 -5.44
N THR A 124 5.31 9.56 -5.09
CA THR A 124 6.03 10.40 -6.06
C THR A 124 6.90 9.56 -6.98
N LEU A 125 7.57 8.54 -6.46
CA LEU A 125 8.36 7.60 -7.25
C LEU A 125 7.47 6.77 -8.18
N LEU A 126 6.36 6.23 -7.69
CA LEU A 126 5.39 5.52 -8.53
C LEU A 126 4.85 6.40 -9.67
N MET A 127 4.55 7.66 -9.38
CA MET A 127 4.12 8.64 -10.38
C MET A 127 5.25 8.98 -11.37
N ALA A 128 6.51 9.06 -10.92
CA ALA A 128 7.66 9.26 -11.80
C ALA A 128 7.94 8.06 -12.71
N CYS A 129 7.63 6.84 -12.26
CA CYS A 129 7.81 5.64 -13.06
C CYS A 129 6.65 5.35 -14.03
N THR A 130 5.50 6.01 -13.87
CA THR A 130 4.34 5.84 -14.75
C THR A 130 4.31 6.88 -15.88
N ARG A 131 3.47 6.65 -16.91
CA ARG A 131 3.23 7.57 -18.02
C ARG A 131 1.76 7.94 -18.08
N ARG A 132 1.45 9.11 -18.64
CA ARG A 132 0.08 9.54 -18.79
C ARG A 132 -0.64 8.63 -19.80
N ALA A 133 -1.80 8.08 -19.43
CA ALA A 133 -2.58 7.20 -20.32
C ALA A 133 -2.93 7.85 -21.67
N ALA A 134 -3.17 9.17 -21.68
CA ALA A 134 -3.47 9.94 -22.89
C ALA A 134 -2.22 10.38 -23.69
N ASP A 135 -1.01 10.27 -23.12
CA ASP A 135 0.25 10.63 -23.78
C ASP A 135 1.41 9.81 -23.19
N PRO A 136 1.84 8.71 -23.85
CA PRO A 136 2.89 7.82 -23.37
C PRO A 136 4.27 8.48 -23.22
N THR A 137 4.47 9.66 -23.83
CA THR A 137 5.74 10.38 -23.77
C THR A 137 5.86 11.27 -22.54
N ARG A 138 4.73 11.57 -21.86
CA ARG A 138 4.68 12.49 -20.72
C ARG A 138 4.54 11.76 -19.39
N LEU A 139 5.22 12.30 -18.39
CA LEU A 139 4.99 11.94 -16.99
C LEU A 139 3.60 12.42 -16.54
N PRO A 140 2.96 11.73 -15.59
CA PRO A 140 1.79 12.24 -14.90
C PRO A 140 2.11 13.62 -14.30
N ALA A 141 1.25 14.60 -14.54
CA ALA A 141 1.42 15.90 -13.92
C ALA A 141 1.11 15.77 -12.43
N MET A 142 2.11 15.96 -11.58
CA MET A 142 1.85 16.19 -10.16
C MET A 142 1.15 17.55 -10.02
N PRO A 143 0.04 17.64 -9.27
CA PRO A 143 -0.53 18.93 -8.95
C PRO A 143 0.53 19.78 -8.26
N PRO A 144 0.64 21.08 -8.58
CA PRO A 144 1.61 21.94 -7.95
C PRO A 144 1.42 21.88 -6.43
N PRO A 145 2.51 21.81 -5.65
CA PRO A 145 2.38 21.87 -4.20
C PRO A 145 1.60 23.14 -3.86
N PRO A 146 0.57 23.06 -3.01
CA PRO A 146 -0.22 24.22 -2.70
C PRO A 146 0.72 25.27 -2.08
N ALA A 147 0.71 26.49 -2.61
CA ALA A 147 1.44 27.62 -2.06
C ALA A 147 0.82 27.96 -0.69
N ARG A 148 1.20 27.23 0.35
CA ARG A 148 0.68 27.35 1.70
C ARG A 148 1.76 27.85 2.61
N SER A 149 1.53 29.03 3.19
CA SER A 149 2.40 29.64 4.18
C SER A 149 2.03 29.25 5.62
N GLY A 150 1.26 28.18 5.86
CA GLY A 150 0.82 27.80 7.20
C GLY A 150 0.20 26.39 7.35
N PRO A 151 -0.04 25.95 8.61
CA PRO A 151 -0.60 24.63 8.92
C PRO A 151 -2.00 24.43 8.33
N VAL A 152 -2.32 23.20 7.90
CA VAL A 152 -3.60 22.84 7.26
C VAL A 152 -4.82 23.17 8.12
N PHE A 153 -4.66 23.18 9.45
CA PHE A 153 -5.74 23.41 10.41
C PHE A 153 -5.79 24.84 10.95
N ALA A 154 -4.84 25.71 10.57
CA ALA A 154 -4.77 27.05 11.13
C ALA A 154 -5.81 27.98 10.48
N ARG A 155 -6.90 28.26 11.20
CA ARG A 155 -7.82 29.33 10.82
C ARG A 155 -7.14 30.68 11.06
N PRO A 156 -7.07 31.58 10.05
CA PRO A 156 -6.52 32.92 10.22
C PRO A 156 -7.19 33.63 11.40
N ARG A 157 -6.37 34.12 12.35
CA ARG A 157 -6.88 34.89 13.48
C ARG A 157 -7.52 36.18 12.94
N PRO A 158 -8.77 36.53 13.34
CA PRO A 158 -9.37 37.78 12.93
C PRO A 158 -8.53 38.97 13.44
N PRO A 159 -8.38 40.05 12.64
CA PRO A 159 -7.64 41.23 13.08
C PRO A 159 -8.32 41.85 14.31
N ALA A 160 -7.53 42.47 15.20
CA ALA A 160 -8.04 43.05 16.45
C ALA A 160 -9.12 44.13 16.23
N SER A 161 -9.18 44.72 15.03
CA SER A 161 -10.20 45.67 14.59
C SER A 161 -11.55 45.05 14.23
N ALA A 162 -11.66 43.72 14.14
CA ALA A 162 -12.88 43.03 13.70
C ALA A 162 -13.98 42.96 14.77
N GLY A 163 -13.68 43.35 16.02
CA GLY A 163 -14.63 43.32 17.13
C GLY A 163 -14.78 41.95 17.81
N ALA A 164 -15.65 41.87 18.82
CA ALA A 164 -15.76 40.71 19.71
C ALA A 164 -16.42 39.48 19.06
N LEU A 165 -17.37 39.67 18.15
CA LEU A 165 -18.11 38.59 17.49
C LEU A 165 -17.22 37.66 16.63
N PRO A 166 -16.38 38.15 15.70
CA PRO A 166 -15.50 37.27 14.93
C PRO A 166 -14.45 36.59 15.80
N PHE A 167 -14.02 37.22 16.90
CA PHE A 167 -13.14 36.60 17.88
C PHE A 167 -13.83 35.45 18.62
N ALA A 168 -15.09 35.64 19.02
CA ALA A 168 -15.90 34.60 19.65
C ALA A 168 -16.15 33.41 18.70
N LEU A 169 -16.47 33.67 17.42
CA LEU A 169 -16.62 32.61 16.40
C LEU A 169 -15.32 31.87 16.11
N TRP A 170 -14.19 32.58 16.11
CA TRP A 170 -12.86 31.97 15.97
C TRP A 170 -12.57 31.05 17.15
N LEU A 171 -12.76 31.51 18.39
CA LEU A 171 -12.59 30.69 19.59
C LEU A 171 -13.55 29.49 19.61
N TRP A 172 -14.82 29.71 19.25
CA TRP A 172 -15.83 28.67 19.16
C TRP A 172 -15.42 27.55 18.19
N SER A 173 -14.73 27.88 17.09
CA SER A 173 -14.25 26.85 16.17
C SER A 173 -13.22 25.91 16.78
N TYR A 174 -12.42 26.35 17.77
CA TYR A 174 -11.54 25.45 18.53
C TYR A 174 -12.31 24.57 19.51
N VAL A 175 -13.41 25.09 20.08
CA VAL A 175 -14.29 24.30 20.94
C VAL A 175 -14.97 23.18 20.14
N VAL A 176 -15.50 23.52 18.96
CA VAL A 176 -16.09 22.54 18.03
C VAL A 176 -15.05 21.50 17.57
N LEU A 177 -13.83 21.95 17.23
CA LEU A 177 -12.73 21.05 16.87
C LEU A 177 -12.39 20.09 18.02
N ALA A 178 -12.28 20.60 19.24
CA ALA A 178 -12.02 19.79 20.43
C ALA A 178 -13.14 18.76 20.66
N TRP A 179 -14.40 19.16 20.49
CA TRP A 179 -15.54 18.26 20.61
C TRP A 179 -15.50 17.11 19.59
N HIS A 180 -15.29 17.41 18.30
CA HIS A 180 -15.17 16.36 17.28
C HIS A 180 -13.97 15.45 17.52
N THR A 181 -12.85 15.99 18.02
CA THR A 181 -11.70 15.16 18.39
C THR A 181 -12.05 14.18 19.50
N VAL A 182 -12.89 14.57 20.47
CA VAL A 182 -13.38 13.67 21.51
C VAL A 182 -14.27 12.56 20.92
N GLU A 183 -15.18 12.90 19.99
CA GLU A 183 -16.01 11.91 19.29
C GLU A 183 -15.16 10.88 18.54
N ASP A 184 -14.14 11.34 17.80
CA ASP A 184 -13.21 10.48 17.06
C ASP A 184 -12.42 9.55 17.99
N VAL A 185 -11.94 10.07 19.12
CA VAL A 185 -11.23 9.26 20.13
C VAL A 185 -12.15 8.19 20.72
N VAL A 186 -13.40 8.53 21.03
CA VAL A 186 -14.38 7.56 21.54
C VAL A 186 -14.68 6.48 20.50
N ALA A 187 -14.88 6.86 19.23
CA ALA A 187 -15.11 5.92 18.14
C ALA A 187 -13.90 4.99 17.93
N PHE A 188 -12.68 5.52 17.99
CA PHE A 188 -11.45 4.74 17.87
C PHE A 188 -11.29 3.74 19.03
N VAL A 189 -11.54 4.17 20.27
CA VAL A 189 -11.52 3.27 21.43
C VAL A 189 -12.60 2.19 21.30
N ALA A 190 -13.81 2.55 20.88
CA ALA A 190 -14.89 1.59 20.65
C ALA A 190 -14.50 0.55 19.58
N LEU A 191 -13.85 0.98 18.48
CA LEU A 191 -13.33 0.10 17.45
C LEU A 191 -12.28 -0.88 18.01
N ILE A 192 -11.33 -0.41 18.81
CA ILE A 192 -10.34 -1.28 19.47
C ILE A 192 -11.02 -2.32 20.36
N LEU A 193 -11.96 -1.88 21.19
CA LEU A 193 -12.69 -2.78 22.09
C LEU A 193 -13.53 -3.80 21.31
N PHE A 194 -14.12 -3.40 20.17
CA PHE A 194 -14.85 -4.28 19.28
C PHE A 194 -13.95 -5.34 18.63
N VAL A 195 -12.78 -4.96 18.12
CA VAL A 195 -11.80 -5.90 17.53
C VAL A 195 -11.35 -6.94 18.56
N ARG A 196 -11.15 -6.54 19.82
CA ARG A 196 -10.76 -7.47 20.90
C ARG A 196 -11.85 -8.47 21.27
N LYS A 197 -13.12 -8.18 20.95
CA LYS A 197 -14.26 -9.06 21.24
C LYS A 197 -14.55 -10.08 20.14
N ARG A 198 -13.81 -10.10 19.03
CA ARG A 198 -14.00 -11.14 18.01
C ARG A 198 -13.54 -12.49 18.55
N PRO A 199 -14.42 -13.52 18.62
CA PRO A 199 -13.98 -14.86 18.94
C PRO A 199 -12.96 -15.34 17.89
N PRO A 200 -11.96 -16.15 18.27
CA PRO A 200 -11.05 -16.74 17.30
C PRO A 200 -11.84 -17.56 16.27
N PRO A 201 -11.42 -17.60 14.99
CA PRO A 201 -12.08 -18.41 13.99
C PRO A 201 -12.13 -19.88 14.47
N PRO A 202 -13.24 -20.60 14.23
CA PRO A 202 -13.33 -22.00 14.60
C PRO A 202 -12.20 -22.78 13.95
N GLN A 203 -11.46 -23.55 14.76
CA GLN A 203 -10.44 -24.48 14.28
C GLN A 203 -11.15 -25.66 13.59
N THR A 204 -11.55 -25.50 12.33
CA THR A 204 -12.00 -26.61 11.50
C THR A 204 -10.79 -27.23 10.80
N LEU A 205 -10.46 -28.46 11.20
CA LEU A 205 -9.66 -29.48 10.51
C LEU A 205 -8.12 -29.32 10.45
N ARG A 206 -7.44 -29.93 11.43
CA ARG A 206 -6.28 -30.82 11.16
C ARG A 206 -6.29 -32.00 12.14
N ALA A 207 -7.03 -33.05 11.79
CA ALA A 207 -6.66 -34.40 12.18
C ALA A 207 -5.75 -34.94 11.07
N TYR A 208 -4.44 -34.81 11.24
CA TYR A 208 -3.46 -35.55 10.45
C TYR A 208 -3.01 -36.73 11.33
N ASP A 209 -3.49 -37.92 10.98
CA ASP A 209 -3.10 -39.19 11.58
C ASP A 209 -1.97 -39.80 10.71
N PRO A 210 -0.72 -39.86 11.19
CA PRO A 210 0.36 -40.49 10.45
C PRO A 210 0.29 -42.02 10.65
N GLN A 211 -0.18 -42.73 9.63
CA GLN A 211 -0.04 -44.18 9.55
C GLN A 211 1.46 -44.57 9.42
N PRO A 212 1.97 -45.51 10.22
CA PRO A 212 3.34 -45.99 10.09
C PRO A 212 3.46 -47.01 8.96
N ARG A 213 4.55 -46.91 8.19
CA ARG A 213 5.06 -48.01 7.35
C ARG A 213 6.38 -48.50 7.94
#